data_AF-A0A974YT26-F1
#
_entry.id   AF-A0A974YT26-F1
#
_cell.length_a   1.000
_cell.length_b   1.000
_cell.length_c   1.000
_cell.angle_alpha   90.00
_cell.angle_beta   90.00
_cell.angle_gamma   90.00
#
_symmetry.space_group_name_H-M   'P 1'
#
loop_
_entity.id
_entity.type
_entity.pdbx_description
1 polymer ?
#
loop_
_entity_poly.entity_id
_entity_poly.type
_entity_poly.pdbx_seq_one_letter_code
_entity_poly.pdbx_strand_id
1 'polypeptide(L)' 'MKENIHWIARLRTTTTIAVILLHVASKILYKYGQVSTEIWLTGNFYDSGVRFCVPIFFMLSGALLLDKDYELSVI' A
#
# COMPACT_ATOMS: atom_id res chain seq x y z
N MET A 1 8.36 23.11 -3.85
CA MET A 1 7.05 22.42 -3.92
C MET A 1 6.91 21.46 -5.11
N LYS A 2 7.18 21.85 -6.37
CA LYS A 2 7.03 20.97 -7.56
C LYS A 2 7.80 19.63 -7.48
N GLU A 3 9.04 19.61 -6.99
CA GLU A 3 9.83 18.38 -6.82
C GLU A 3 9.22 17.41 -5.78
N ASN A 4 8.58 17.93 -4.74
CA ASN A 4 8.00 17.09 -3.68
C ASN A 4 6.85 16.22 -4.18
N ILE A 5 6.11 16.71 -5.17
CA ILE A 5 4.94 16.00 -5.70
C ILE A 5 5.37 14.84 -6.59
N HIS A 6 6.52 14.95 -7.28
CA HIS A 6 6.99 13.90 -8.19
C HIS A 6 7.40 12.62 -7.45
N TRP A 7 8.12 12.74 -6.33
CA TRP A 7 8.50 11.56 -5.54
C TRP A 7 7.27 10.93 -4.87
N ILE A 8 6.35 11.76 -4.33
CA ILE A 8 5.08 11.30 -3.73
C ILE A 8 4.23 10.56 -4.76
N ALA A 9 4.13 11.08 -5.99
CA ALA A 9 3.36 10.44 -7.06
C ALA A 9 3.94 9.07 -7.42
N ARG A 10 5.27 8.95 -7.56
CA ARG A 10 5.95 7.67 -7.83
C ARG A 10 5.74 6.66 -6.72
N LEU A 11 5.89 7.10 -5.46
CA LEU A 11 5.65 6.26 -4.29
C LEU A 11 4.19 5.79 -4.23
N ARG A 12 3.24 6.70 -4.44
CA ARG A 12 1.81 6.37 -4.48
C ARG A 12 1.50 5.32 -5.54
N THR A 13 2.02 5.47 -6.76
CA THR A 13 1.82 4.49 -7.84
C THR A 13 2.36 3.10 -7.46
N THR A 14 3.59 3.03 -6.96
CA THR A 14 4.20 1.76 -6.51
C THR A 14 3.40 1.12 -5.37
N THR A 15 2.98 1.93 -4.40
CA THR A 15 2.19 1.45 -3.25
C THR A 15 0.81 0.94 -3.69
N THR A 16 0.13 1.61 -4.61
CA THR A 16 -1.16 1.13 -5.14
C THR A 16 -1.02 -0.22 -5.84
N ILE A 17 0.04 -0.44 -6.63
CA ILE A 17 0.31 -1.73 -7.26
C ILE A 17 0.52 -2.81 -6.21
N ALA A 18 1.30 -2.53 -5.16
CA ALA A 18 1.53 -3.46 -4.07
C ALA A 18 0.24 -3.80 -3.29
N VAL A 19 -0.67 -2.85 -3.09
CA VAL A 19 -1.99 -3.10 -2.48
C VAL A 19 -2.83 -4.04 -3.34
N ILE A 20 -2.85 -3.87 -4.66
CA ILE A 20 -3.57 -4.77 -5.58
C ILE A 20 -3.00 -6.19 -5.46
N LEU A 21 -1.67 -6.34 -5.48
CA LEU A 21 -1.00 -7.62 -5.31
C LEU A 21 -1.36 -8.28 -3.98
N LEU A 22 -1.41 -7.52 -2.88
CA LEU A 22 -1.82 -8.01 -1.57
C LEU A 22 -3.24 -8.59 -1.59
N HIS A 23 -4.19 -7.90 -2.23
CA HIS A 23 -5.59 -8.36 -2.31
C HIS A 23 -5.77 -9.59 -3.20
N VAL A 24 -4.92 -9.76 -4.22
CA VAL A 24 -4.95 -10.95 -5.07
C VAL A 24 -4.29 -12.13 -4.35
N ALA A 25 -3.15 -11.90 -3.68
CA ALA A 25 -2.43 -12.92 -2.92
C ALA A 25 -3.22 -13.43 -1.72
N SER A 26 -3.96 -12.56 -1.01
CA SER A 26 -4.77 -12.96 0.14
C SER A 26 -5.84 -13.99 -0.22
N LYS A 27 -6.44 -13.90 -1.41
CA LYS A 27 -7.40 -14.91 -1.91
C LYS A 27 -6.78 -16.31 -2.03
N ILE A 28 -5.49 -16.40 -2.35
CA ILE A 28 -4.76 -17.67 -2.44
C ILE A 28 -4.47 -18.21 -1.04
N LEU A 29 -4.14 -17.33 -0.08
CA LEU A 29 -3.93 -17.72 1.32
C LEU A 29 -5.14 -18.41 1.94
N TYR A 30 -6.36 -17.91 1.67
CA TYR A 30 -7.60 -18.49 2.19
C TYR A 30 -7.92 -19.87 1.64
N LYS A 31 -7.24 -20.32 0.57
CA LYS A 31 -7.39 -21.67 0.00
C LYS A 31 -6.42 -22.67 0.60
N TYR A 32 -5.94 -22.45 1.82
CA TYR A 32 -5.08 -23.38 2.54
C TYR A 32 -5.71 -24.79 2.58
N GLY A 33 -4.94 -25.79 2.13
CA GLY A 33 -5.40 -27.18 2.01
C GLY A 33 -6.23 -27.52 0.76
N GLN A 34 -6.58 -26.54 -0.08
CA GLN A 34 -7.28 -26.75 -1.37
C GLN A 34 -6.37 -26.59 -2.58
N VAL A 35 -5.23 -25.91 -2.43
CA VAL A 35 -4.19 -25.73 -3.46
C VAL A 35 -2.91 -26.45 -3.06
N SER A 36 -2.04 -26.74 -4.03
CA SER A 36 -0.74 -27.34 -3.75
C SER A 36 0.07 -26.46 -2.80
N THR A 37 0.84 -27.10 -1.92
CA THR A 37 1.66 -26.42 -0.92
C THR A 37 2.63 -25.41 -1.54
N GLU A 38 3.16 -25.71 -2.73
CA GLU A 38 4.05 -24.81 -3.46
C GLU A 38 3.34 -23.52 -3.89
N ILE A 39 2.13 -23.62 -4.44
CA ILE A 39 1.32 -22.45 -4.84
C ILE A 39 0.96 -21.61 -3.61
N TRP A 40 0.60 -22.27 -2.51
CA TRP A 40 0.30 -21.58 -1.26
C TRP A 40 1.52 -20.86 -0.67
N LEU A 41 2.70 -21.49 -0.73
CA LEU A 41 3.95 -20.89 -0.26
C LEU A 41 4.35 -19.69 -1.11
N THR A 42 4.24 -19.79 -2.44
CA THR A 42 4.47 -18.67 -3.34
C THR A 42 3.50 -17.52 -3.04
N GLY A 43 2.21 -17.81 -2.81
CA GLY A 43 1.22 -16.82 -2.40
C GLY A 43 1.59 -16.09 -1.10
N ASN A 44 2.08 -16.83 -0.10
CA ASN A 44 2.55 -16.26 1.17
C ASN A 44 3.80 -15.40 1.03
N PHE A 45 4.73 -15.81 0.16
CA PHE A 45 5.93 -15.04 -0.13
C PHE A 45 5.57 -13.67 -0.71
N TYR A 46 4.65 -13.65 -1.69
CA TYR A 46 4.15 -12.40 -2.26
C TYR A 46 3.36 -11.58 -1.24
N ASP A 47 2.41 -12.17 -0.50
CA ASP A 47 1.62 -11.46 0.52
C ASP A 47 2.53 -10.78 1.55
N SER A 48 3.49 -11.52 2.11
CA SER A 48 4.44 -10.99 3.10
C SER A 48 5.34 -9.91 2.51
N GLY A 49 5.80 -10.11 1.27
CA GLY A 49 6.66 -9.17 0.56
C GLY A 49 6.00 -7.83 0.27
N VAL A 50 4.67 -7.78 0.07
CA VAL A 50 3.97 -6.53 -0.26
C VAL A 50 3.28 -5.85 0.92
N ARG A 51 3.29 -6.44 2.13
CA ARG A 51 2.61 -5.89 3.33
C ARG A 51 3.04 -4.48 3.74
N PHE A 52 4.25 -4.05 3.36
CA PHE A 52 4.72 -2.69 3.60
C PHE A 52 3.87 -1.63 2.86
N CYS A 53 3.03 -2.02 1.89
CA CYS A 53 2.20 -1.09 1.14
C CYS A 53 1.17 -0.37 2.03
N VAL A 54 0.64 -1.03 3.07
CA VAL A 54 -0.39 -0.47 3.96
C VAL A 54 0.13 0.73 4.76
N PRO A 55 1.23 0.62 5.55
CA PRO A 55 1.75 1.76 6.30
C PRO A 55 2.23 2.90 5.38
N ILE A 56 2.82 2.60 4.21
CA ILE A 56 3.23 3.63 3.25
C ILE A 56 2.01 4.36 2.67
N PHE A 57 0.95 3.64 2.30
CA PHE A 57 -0.27 4.25 1.77
C PHE A 57 -0.93 5.19 2.77
N PHE A 58 -0.96 4.77 4.04
CA PHE A 58 -1.45 5.59 5.15
C PHE A 58 -0.60 6.85 5.33
N MET A 59 0.73 6.72 5.35
CA MET A 59 1.64 7.85 5.54
C MET A 59 1.60 8.85 4.38
N LEU A 60 1.46 8.37 3.13
CA LEU A 60 1.28 9.25 1.96
C LEU A 60 -0.03 10.05 2.04
N SER A 61 -1.09 9.44 2.55
CA SER A 61 -2.39 10.12 2.75
C SER A 61 -2.25 11.26 3.77
N GLY A 62 -1.55 11.00 4.89
CA GLY A 62 -1.26 12.02 5.90
C GLY A 62 -0.34 13.14 5.39
N ALA A 63 0.73 12.81 4.66
CA ALA A 63 1.66 13.79 4.10
C ALA A 63 0.98 14.77 3.13
N LEU A 64 0.02 14.31 2.33
CA LEU A 64 -0.76 15.15 1.41
C LEU A 64 -1.79 16.04 2.12
N LEU A 65 -2.28 15.62 3.29
CA LEU A 65 -3.23 16.39 4.11
C LEU A 65 -2.52 17.48 4.93
N LEU A 66 -1.28 17.21 5.38
CA LEU A 66 -0.51 18.11 6.23
C LEU A 66 0.08 19.31 5.48
N ASP A 67 0.26 19.22 4.15
CA ASP A 67 0.74 20.32 3.30
C ASP A 67 -0.30 21.46 3.12
N LYS A 68 -1.48 21.35 3.72
CA LYS A 68 -2.53 22.37 3.65
C LYS A 68 -2.45 23.30 4.85
N ASP A 69 -2.12 24.57 4.59
CA ASP A 69 -2.28 25.64 5.57
C ASP A 69 -3.78 25.90 5.77
N TYR A 70 -4.24 25.70 7.00
CA TYR A 70 -5.58 26.06 7.42
C TYR A 70 -5.49 27.36 8.23
N GLU A 71 -6.07 28.44 7.72
CA GLU A 71 -6.32 29.66 8.49
C GLU A 71 -7.27 29.30 9.64
N LEU A 72 -6.75 29.22 10.86
CA LEU A 72 -7.56 29.00 12.04
C LEU A 72 -8.33 30.28 12.35
N SER A 73 -9.59 30.35 11.94
CA SER A 73 -10.49 31.42 12.37
C SER A 73 -10.75 31.26 13.87
N VAL A 74 -10.04 32.04 14.69
CA VAL A 74 -10.32 32.14 16.12
C VAL A 74 -11.66 32.84 16.28
N ILE A 75 -12.67 32.10 16.72
CA ILE A 75 -13.97 32.61 17.17
C ILE A 75 -13.83 33.00 18.64
#